data_AF-A0A3B8ZL70-F1
#
_entry.id   AF-A0A3B8ZL70-F1
#
_cell.length_a   1.000
_cell.length_b   1.000
_cell.length_c   1.000
_cell.angle_alpha   90.00
_cell.angle_beta   90.00
_cell.angle_gamma   90.00
#
_symmetry.space_group_name_H-M   'P 1'
#
loop_
_entity.id
_entity.type
_entity.pdbx_description
1 polymer ?
#
loop_
_entity_poly.entity_id
_entity_poly.type
_entity_poly.pdbx_seq_one_letter_code
_entity_poly.pdbx_strand_id
1 'polypeptide(L)'
;MNQPTDDSDPTTIVADNQSTVQMYSPAMMAEMLHVPVRAIRLWHRAGLLVPTQVIMKIPYFDYSVLSTANTLARWFHQGVSAQSVVKQLVALGQLRTDHDATISDLPISLNGKRLVLSQGDLQVEANGQFQLSFEDSDLTVNDEPVTFKFTTGIKPEHLQQTSDLITDLLEAAAQAEDDGNLDQAAEGYRSVLAQFGPNADVCFQLAEVLYRQVDLSGARERYCMAIELEPTFVEARANLGCVLAECGQFESALLVFAEALQQYPDYADVHFHLARVLDDMGRKSDALEHWRRFMQLAPASPWADEAAARLSEASGSPLDGAENG
;
A
#
# COMPACT_ATOMS: atom_id res chain seq x y z
N MET A 1 72.40 -13.96 -7.72
CA MET A 1 71.85 -15.16 -8.37
C MET A 1 70.56 -15.46 -7.64
N ASN A 2 69.49 -14.86 -8.13
CA ASN A 2 68.16 -14.88 -7.53
C ASN A 2 67.48 -16.20 -7.86
N GLN A 3 66.92 -16.88 -6.87
CA GLN A 3 65.82 -17.81 -7.06
C GLN A 3 64.68 -17.39 -6.12
N PRO A 4 63.48 -17.11 -6.64
CA PRO A 4 62.34 -16.69 -5.84
C PRO A 4 61.65 -17.93 -5.26
N THR A 5 61.31 -17.86 -3.98
CA THR A 5 60.37 -18.77 -3.32
C THR A 5 58.96 -18.42 -3.77
N ASP A 6 58.33 -19.40 -4.41
CA ASP A 6 56.94 -19.42 -4.84
C ASP A 6 56.06 -19.65 -3.61
N ASP A 7 55.56 -18.56 -3.02
CA ASP A 7 54.53 -18.56 -1.98
C ASP A 7 53.25 -17.99 -2.62
N SER A 8 52.42 -18.88 -3.16
CA SER A 8 51.08 -18.51 -3.62
C SER A 8 50.07 -19.64 -3.39
N ASP A 9 49.59 -19.74 -2.15
CA ASP A 9 48.15 -19.76 -1.86
C ASP A 9 47.95 -19.69 -0.33
N PRO A 10 47.15 -18.73 0.15
CA PRO A 10 45.75 -19.10 0.33
C PRO A 10 44.82 -18.01 -0.19
N THR A 11 44.04 -18.38 -1.21
CA THR A 11 42.77 -17.75 -1.52
C THR A 11 41.86 -17.83 -0.29
N THR A 12 41.99 -16.83 0.59
CA THR A 12 41.04 -16.55 1.66
C THR A 12 39.75 -16.13 0.95
N ILE A 13 38.82 -17.06 0.86
CA ILE A 13 37.42 -16.78 0.57
C ILE A 13 36.99 -15.80 1.66
N VAL A 14 36.95 -14.51 1.30
CA VAL A 14 36.22 -13.51 2.06
C VAL A 14 34.77 -13.97 2.01
N ALA A 15 34.34 -14.61 3.08
CA ALA A 15 32.93 -14.84 3.34
C ALA A 15 32.28 -13.46 3.42
N ASP A 16 31.70 -13.04 2.30
CA ASP A 16 30.84 -11.87 2.22
C ASP A 16 29.62 -12.18 3.09
N ASN A 17 29.69 -11.72 4.34
CA ASN A 17 28.64 -11.86 5.34
C ASN A 17 27.53 -10.88 4.98
N GLN A 18 26.84 -11.13 3.86
CA GLN A 18 25.59 -10.48 3.50
C GLN A 18 24.56 -10.93 4.54
N SER A 19 24.47 -10.16 5.62
CA SER A 19 23.32 -10.17 6.49
C SER A 19 22.13 -9.88 5.57
N THR A 20 21.36 -10.90 5.20
CA THR A 20 20.18 -10.74 4.35
C THR A 20 19.20 -9.84 5.11
N VAL A 21 19.22 -8.54 4.80
CA VAL A 21 18.27 -7.58 5.34
C VAL A 21 16.91 -8.03 4.81
N GLN A 22 16.08 -8.56 5.71
CA GLN A 22 14.74 -9.00 5.36
C GLN A 22 13.94 -7.76 4.93
N MET A 23 13.50 -7.78 3.67
CA MET A 23 12.75 -6.69 3.03
C MET A 23 11.28 -7.05 2.96
N TYR A 24 10.41 -6.06 3.13
CA TYR A 24 8.96 -6.23 3.17
C TYR A 24 8.30 -5.41 2.06
N SER A 25 7.39 -6.03 1.31
CA SER A 25 6.53 -5.32 0.35
C SER A 25 5.33 -4.67 1.06
N PRO A 26 4.57 -3.76 0.40
CA PRO A 26 3.38 -3.17 1.00
C PRO A 26 2.34 -4.20 1.44
N ALA A 27 2.17 -5.27 0.68
CA ALA A 27 1.24 -6.35 1.00
C ALA A 27 1.70 -7.15 2.22
N MET A 28 3.00 -7.49 2.30
CA MET A 28 3.57 -8.19 3.46
C MET A 28 3.43 -7.35 4.73
N MET A 29 3.72 -6.05 4.65
CA MET A 29 3.56 -5.15 5.80
C MET A 29 2.10 -5.03 6.23
N ALA A 30 1.18 -4.91 5.28
CA ALA A 30 -0.26 -4.83 5.56
C ALA A 30 -0.74 -6.06 6.32
N GLU A 31 -0.35 -7.24 5.87
CA GLU A 31 -0.67 -8.51 6.52
C GLU A 31 -0.07 -8.60 7.93
N MET A 32 1.23 -8.32 8.08
CA MET A 32 1.93 -8.38 9.38
C MET A 32 1.38 -7.40 10.41
N LEU A 33 0.95 -6.21 9.97
CA LEU A 33 0.44 -5.15 10.85
C LEU A 33 -1.08 -5.20 11.00
N HIS A 34 -1.74 -6.14 10.33
CA HIS A 34 -3.20 -6.27 10.26
C HIS A 34 -3.91 -4.97 9.83
N VAL A 35 -3.35 -4.27 8.84
CA VAL A 35 -3.95 -3.07 8.24
C VAL A 35 -4.21 -3.28 6.75
N PRO A 36 -5.16 -2.57 6.13
CA PRO A 36 -5.38 -2.70 4.68
C PRO A 36 -4.14 -2.31 3.87
N VAL A 37 -3.88 -2.98 2.73
CA VAL A 37 -2.76 -2.65 1.82
C VAL A 37 -2.82 -1.19 1.36
N ARG A 38 -4.04 -0.65 1.18
CA ARG A 38 -4.25 0.77 0.86
C ARG A 38 -3.67 1.72 1.92
N ALA A 39 -3.66 1.35 3.20
CA ALA A 39 -3.11 2.16 4.28
C ALA A 39 -1.58 2.26 4.16
N ILE A 40 -0.91 1.12 3.94
CA ILE A 40 0.54 1.10 3.70
C ILE A 40 0.92 1.92 2.47
N ARG A 41 0.19 1.73 1.36
CA ARG A 41 0.42 2.48 0.12
C ARG A 41 0.15 3.97 0.28
N LEU A 42 -0.86 4.34 1.06
CA LEU A 42 -1.14 5.74 1.39
C LEU A 42 0.00 6.36 2.20
N TRP A 43 0.46 5.69 3.27
CA TRP A 43 1.57 6.19 4.10
C TRP A 43 2.87 6.30 3.31
N HIS A 44 3.13 5.36 2.39
CA HIS A 44 4.22 5.45 1.43
C HIS A 44 4.07 6.65 0.48
N ARG A 45 2.91 6.84 -0.18
CA ARG A 45 2.65 7.98 -1.07
C ARG A 45 2.73 9.33 -0.36
N ALA A 46 2.36 9.37 0.92
CA ALA A 46 2.47 10.55 1.78
C ALA A 46 3.91 10.82 2.27
N GLY A 47 4.87 9.92 1.96
CA GLY A 47 6.26 10.05 2.38
C GLY A 47 6.54 9.65 3.84
N LEU A 48 5.56 9.08 4.55
CA LEU A 48 5.75 8.60 5.93
C LEU A 48 6.54 7.29 5.98
N LEU A 49 6.41 6.46 4.95
CA LEU A 49 7.20 5.24 4.75
C LEU A 49 8.10 5.44 3.54
N VAL A 50 9.39 5.63 3.77
CA VAL A 50 10.37 5.77 2.69
C VAL A 50 10.90 4.38 2.33
N PRO A 51 10.82 3.95 1.06
CA PRO A 51 11.33 2.64 0.67
C PRO A 51 12.85 2.60 0.70
N THR A 52 13.41 1.54 1.28
CA THR A 52 14.85 1.28 1.29
C THR A 52 15.34 0.88 -0.10
N GLN A 53 14.49 0.19 -0.85
CA GLN A 53 14.78 -0.22 -2.21
C GLN A 53 13.50 -0.19 -3.04
N VAL A 54 13.61 0.16 -4.32
CA VAL A 54 12.53 -0.03 -5.28
C VAL A 54 12.98 -1.07 -6.28
N ILE A 55 12.35 -2.24 -6.26
CA ILE A 55 12.60 -3.33 -7.20
C ILE A 55 11.34 -3.44 -8.05
N MET A 56 11.48 -3.28 -9.37
CA MET A 56 10.35 -3.43 -10.30
C MET A 56 9.16 -2.53 -9.98
N LYS A 57 9.43 -1.27 -9.59
CA LYS A 57 8.45 -0.25 -9.15
C LYS A 57 7.65 -0.62 -7.89
N ILE A 58 7.94 -1.75 -7.25
CA ILE A 58 7.40 -2.10 -5.94
C ILE A 58 8.36 -1.55 -4.88
N PRO A 59 7.86 -0.71 -3.95
CA PRO A 59 8.67 -0.26 -2.83
C PRO A 59 8.89 -1.40 -1.83
N TYR A 60 10.14 -1.65 -1.48
CA TYR A 60 10.55 -2.57 -0.42
C TYR A 60 11.10 -1.80 0.77
N PHE A 61 10.72 -2.25 1.95
CA PHE A 61 11.00 -1.59 3.21
C PHE A 61 11.82 -2.51 4.11
N ASP A 62 12.83 -1.97 4.77
CA ASP A 62 13.57 -2.71 5.79
C ASP A 62 12.87 -2.68 7.16
N TYR A 63 13.52 -3.26 8.17
CA TYR A 63 13.01 -3.33 9.54
C TYR A 63 12.83 -1.95 10.21
N SER A 64 13.63 -0.95 9.85
CA SER A 64 13.53 0.39 10.43
C SER A 64 12.20 1.06 10.04
N VAL A 65 11.81 0.90 8.77
CA VAL A 65 10.54 1.42 8.25
C VAL A 65 9.34 0.62 8.79
N LEU A 66 9.53 -0.68 9.06
CA LEU A 66 8.51 -1.50 9.70
C LEU A 66 8.18 -1.00 11.12
N SER A 67 9.17 -0.52 11.89
CA SER A 67 8.92 0.11 13.20
C SER A 67 8.04 1.35 13.09
N THR A 68 8.31 2.21 12.10
CA THR A 68 7.48 3.37 11.78
C THR A 68 6.06 2.95 11.42
N ALA A 69 5.92 1.98 10.51
CA ALA A 69 4.62 1.47 10.09
C ALA A 69 3.85 0.83 11.24
N ASN A 70 4.52 0.18 12.19
CA ASN A 70 3.90 -0.39 13.38
C ASN A 70 3.33 0.71 14.31
N THR A 71 4.00 1.86 14.42
CA THR A 71 3.48 3.01 15.15
C THR A 71 2.23 3.59 14.49
N LEU A 72 2.24 3.72 13.16
CA LEU A 72 1.07 4.16 12.39
C LEU A 72 -0.09 3.15 12.52
N ALA A 73 0.20 1.86 12.43
CA ALA A 73 -0.77 0.78 12.59
C ALA A 73 -1.39 0.76 14.00
N ARG A 74 -0.62 1.07 15.04
CA ARG A 74 -1.15 1.19 16.40
C ARG A 74 -2.21 2.28 16.50
N TRP A 75 -1.99 3.45 15.87
CA TRP A 75 -2.99 4.51 15.83
C TRP A 75 -4.20 4.13 14.99
N PHE A 76 -3.96 3.41 13.89
CA PHE A 76 -5.03 2.84 13.07
C PHE A 76 -5.95 1.92 13.89
N HIS A 77 -5.38 0.98 14.63
CA HIS A 77 -6.12 0.06 15.50
C HIS A 77 -6.84 0.75 16.67
N GLN A 78 -6.44 1.97 17.02
CA GLN A 78 -7.13 2.81 18.01
C GLN A 78 -8.26 3.66 17.39
N GLY A 79 -8.59 3.42 16.12
CA GLY A 79 -9.76 4.00 15.45
C GLY A 79 -9.48 5.31 14.70
N VAL A 80 -8.22 5.64 14.45
CA VAL A 80 -7.80 6.77 13.59
C VAL A 80 -7.59 6.26 12.18
N SER A 81 -8.34 6.75 11.19
CA SER A 81 -8.19 6.29 9.80
C SER A 81 -6.77 6.55 9.28
N ALA A 82 -6.31 5.74 8.32
CA ALA A 82 -4.97 5.87 7.76
C ALA A 82 -4.72 7.25 7.12
N GLN A 83 -5.75 7.88 6.54
CA GLN A 83 -5.71 9.23 6.00
C GLN A 83 -5.68 10.30 7.10
N SER A 84 -6.46 10.12 8.18
CA SER A 84 -6.45 11.03 9.32
C SER A 84 -5.06 11.08 9.98
N VAL A 85 -4.39 9.93 10.11
CA VAL A 85 -3.00 9.87 10.58
C VAL A 85 -2.08 10.74 9.73
N VAL A 86 -2.15 10.64 8.40
CA VAL A 86 -1.35 11.48 7.49
C VAL A 86 -1.64 12.96 7.69
N LYS A 87 -2.93 13.35 7.66
CA LYS A 87 -3.37 14.75 7.80
C LYS A 87 -2.86 15.36 9.11
N GLN A 88 -3.01 14.63 10.20
CA GLN A 88 -2.65 15.11 11.53
C GLN A 88 -1.12 15.19 11.71
N LEU A 89 -0.36 14.23 11.17
CA LEU A 89 1.11 14.30 11.17
C LEU A 89 1.66 15.45 10.32
N VAL A 90 1.07 15.71 9.15
CA VAL A 90 1.47 16.85 8.30
C VAL A 90 1.24 18.16 9.04
N ALA A 91 0.09 18.30 9.72
CA ALA A 91 -0.21 19.51 10.50
C ALA A 91 0.75 19.67 11.70
N LEU A 92 1.08 18.59 12.42
CA LEU A 92 2.09 18.62 13.48
C LEU A 92 3.51 18.90 12.94
N GLY A 93 3.84 18.39 11.75
CA GLY A 93 5.13 18.63 11.09
C GLY A 93 5.32 20.09 10.68
N GLN A 94 4.25 20.78 10.26
CA GLN A 94 4.28 22.22 9.96
C GLN A 94 4.55 23.08 11.22
N LEU A 95 4.27 22.55 12.41
CA LEU A 95 4.49 23.22 13.69
C LEU A 95 5.91 22.96 14.25
N ARG A 96 6.67 22.04 13.66
CA ARG A 96 7.99 21.62 14.16
C ARG A 96 9.12 22.20 13.31
N THR A 97 10.13 22.78 13.96
CA THR A 97 11.24 23.46 13.28
C THR A 97 12.60 22.75 13.36
N ASP A 98 12.72 21.60 14.04
CA ASP A 98 14.01 20.91 14.22
C ASP A 98 14.02 19.43 13.79
N HIS A 99 15.21 18.97 13.36
CA HIS A 99 15.48 17.88 12.39
C HIS A 99 15.44 16.41 12.89
N ASP A 100 15.39 15.50 11.89
CA ASP A 100 15.81 14.07 11.85
C ASP A 100 15.33 13.08 12.94
N ALA A 101 14.12 13.25 13.47
CA ALA A 101 13.52 12.22 14.31
C ALA A 101 12.57 11.33 13.51
N THR A 102 12.71 10.00 13.64
CA THR A 102 11.76 9.04 13.07
C THR A 102 10.42 9.15 13.80
N ILE A 103 9.29 8.93 13.11
CA ILE A 103 7.94 9.03 13.71
C ILE A 103 7.81 8.18 14.98
N SER A 104 8.48 7.02 15.03
CA SER A 104 8.52 6.13 16.19
C SER A 104 9.16 6.73 17.44
N ASP A 105 10.05 7.70 17.28
CA ASP A 105 10.77 8.36 18.37
C ASP A 105 10.06 9.64 18.83
N LEU A 106 8.96 10.02 18.16
CA LEU A 106 8.20 11.19 18.53
C LEU A 106 7.31 10.88 19.75
N PRO A 107 7.29 11.77 20.76
CA PRO A 107 6.41 11.65 21.92
C PRO A 107 4.97 12.00 21.54
N ILE A 108 4.37 11.25 20.62
CA ILE A 108 3.00 11.42 20.14
C ILE A 108 2.09 10.45 20.86
N SER A 109 1.08 10.98 21.56
CA SER A 109 0.02 10.24 22.20
C SER A 109 -1.32 10.43 21.46
N LEU A 110 -2.32 9.62 21.80
CA LEU A 110 -3.67 9.76 21.29
C LEU A 110 -4.60 10.33 22.37
N ASN A 111 -5.30 11.41 22.03
CA ASN A 111 -6.44 11.92 22.79
C ASN A 111 -7.72 11.66 21.98
N GLY A 112 -8.39 10.55 22.28
CA GLY A 112 -9.45 10.02 21.43
C GLY A 112 -8.90 9.61 20.06
N LYS A 113 -9.39 10.27 18.99
CA LYS A 113 -8.90 10.06 17.60
C LYS A 113 -7.87 11.10 17.14
N ARG A 114 -7.34 11.92 18.05
CA ARG A 114 -6.42 13.02 17.73
C ARG A 114 -4.99 12.71 18.20
N LEU A 115 -4.02 12.89 17.32
CA LEU A 115 -2.60 12.86 17.61
C LEU A 115 -2.21 14.13 18.36
N VAL A 116 -1.55 13.94 19.50
CA VAL A 116 -1.06 14.99 20.38
C VAL A 116 0.44 14.83 20.53
N LEU A 117 1.20 15.86 20.18
CA LEU A 117 2.65 15.89 20.35
C LEU A 117 3.00 16.49 21.72
N SER A 118 3.74 15.76 22.55
CA SER A 118 4.21 16.26 23.85
C SER A 118 5.63 16.84 23.74
N GLN A 119 5.83 18.10 24.12
CA GLN A 119 7.13 18.75 24.18
C GLN A 119 7.33 19.42 25.54
N GLY A 120 8.00 18.72 26.46
CA GLY A 120 8.07 19.13 27.87
C GLY A 120 6.69 19.09 28.53
N ASP A 121 6.29 20.19 29.19
CA ASP A 121 4.97 20.33 29.82
C ASP A 121 3.86 20.76 28.83
N LEU A 122 4.20 20.92 27.54
CA LEU A 122 3.30 21.40 26.52
C LEU A 122 2.83 20.24 25.63
N GLN A 123 1.53 20.13 25.44
CA GLN A 123 0.90 19.20 24.50
C GLN A 123 0.35 20.00 23.31
N VAL A 124 0.60 19.54 22.08
CA VAL A 124 0.17 20.23 20.85
C VAL A 124 -0.71 19.30 20.04
N GLU A 125 -1.96 19.70 19.82
CA GLU A 125 -2.88 18.98 18.93
C GLU A 125 -2.62 19.31 17.46
N ALA A 126 -2.99 18.39 16.56
CA ALA A 126 -2.86 18.55 15.11
C ALA A 126 -3.62 19.76 14.50
N ASN A 127 -4.51 20.42 15.26
CA ASN A 127 -5.16 21.68 14.84
C ASN A 127 -4.37 22.94 15.26
N GLY A 128 -3.18 22.78 15.85
CA GLY A 128 -2.35 23.87 16.37
C GLY A 128 -2.78 24.37 17.76
N GLN A 129 -3.69 23.67 18.45
CA GLN A 129 -4.08 24.01 19.81
C GLN A 129 -3.05 23.50 20.80
N PHE A 130 -2.58 24.39 21.68
CA PHE A 130 -1.68 24.07 22.78
C PHE A 130 -2.50 23.75 24.04
N GLN A 131 -2.15 22.65 24.71
CA GLN A 131 -2.63 22.25 26.03
C GLN A 131 -1.44 22.25 27.00
N LEU A 132 -1.63 22.78 28.21
CA LEU A 132 -0.66 22.65 29.30
C LEU A 132 -0.94 21.33 30.03
N SER A 133 0.08 20.49 30.16
CA SER A 133 0.03 19.30 31.00
C SER A 133 0.23 19.73 32.45
N PHE A 134 -0.79 19.59 33.29
CA PHE A 134 -0.75 20.00 34.72
C PHE A 134 -0.30 18.86 35.65
N GLU A 135 0.42 17.85 35.15
CA GLU A 135 0.95 16.77 35.98
C GLU A 135 2.31 17.16 36.57
N ASP A 136 2.28 17.54 37.85
CA ASP A 136 3.37 17.62 38.83
C ASP A 136 4.72 18.21 38.36
N SER A 137 4.79 19.53 38.25
CA SER A 137 6.07 20.25 38.38
C SER A 137 5.87 21.62 39.03
N ASP A 138 6.72 21.94 40.01
CA ASP A 138 6.68 23.17 40.80
C ASP A 138 6.70 24.40 39.88
N LEU A 139 5.56 25.11 39.84
CA LEU A 139 5.33 26.29 39.02
C LEU A 139 6.29 27.43 39.40
N THR A 140 7.40 27.57 38.67
CA THR A 140 8.10 28.87 38.61
C THR A 140 7.47 29.70 37.50
N VAL A 141 6.64 30.67 37.92
CA VAL A 141 6.02 31.66 37.03
C VAL A 141 7.12 32.54 36.45
N ASN A 142 7.33 32.45 35.13
CA ASN A 142 8.15 33.40 34.38
C ASN A 142 7.19 34.41 33.73
N ASP A 143 7.24 35.66 34.18
CA ASP A 143 6.29 36.74 33.85
C ASP A 143 6.51 37.40 32.46
N GLU A 144 7.30 36.77 31.56
CA GLU A 144 7.45 37.31 30.20
C GLU A 144 6.29 36.85 29.30
N PRO A 145 5.49 37.77 28.74
CA PRO A 145 4.42 37.41 27.82
C PRO A 145 5.03 36.86 26.53
N VAL A 146 4.87 35.55 26.34
CA VAL A 146 5.28 34.89 25.10
C VAL A 146 4.44 35.44 23.95
N THR A 147 5.04 36.30 23.14
CA THR A 147 4.38 36.95 22.00
C THR A 147 4.81 36.28 20.71
N PHE A 148 3.89 35.59 20.05
CA PHE A 148 4.12 35.02 18.71
C PHE A 148 3.51 35.90 17.63
N LYS A 149 4.29 36.22 16.59
CA LYS A 149 3.82 36.91 15.39
C LYS A 149 3.69 35.92 14.25
N PHE A 150 2.50 35.86 13.64
CA PHE A 150 2.27 35.18 12.38
C PHE A 150 1.91 36.20 11.32
N THR A 151 2.62 36.17 10.18
CA THR A 151 2.18 36.82 8.95
C THR A 151 2.11 35.77 7.86
N THR A 152 0.89 35.36 7.51
CA THR A 152 0.61 34.78 6.20
C THR A 152 -0.21 35.81 5.41
N GLY A 153 0.41 36.40 4.39
CA GLY A 153 -0.22 37.36 3.48
C GLY A 153 -1.05 36.67 2.39
N ILE A 154 -1.87 35.68 2.74
CA ILE A 154 -2.70 34.92 1.79
C ILE A 154 -4.15 34.99 2.28
N LYS A 155 -5.05 35.47 1.44
CA LYS A 155 -6.50 35.37 1.65
C LYS A 155 -7.01 34.10 0.96
N PRO A 156 -7.50 33.08 1.68
CA PRO A 156 -7.97 31.85 1.07
C PRO A 156 -9.46 31.66 1.34
N GLU A 157 -10.32 32.13 0.45
CA GLU A 157 -11.75 32.09 0.75
C GLU A 157 -12.59 31.25 -0.22
N HIS A 158 -12.05 30.77 -1.35
CA HIS A 158 -12.86 29.99 -2.31
C HIS A 158 -12.17 28.77 -2.95
N LEU A 159 -10.93 28.44 -2.57
CA LEU A 159 -10.17 27.28 -3.09
C LEU A 159 -9.80 26.23 -2.04
N GLN A 160 -10.01 26.51 -0.74
CA GLN A 160 -9.76 25.55 0.35
C GLN A 160 -11.01 24.69 0.67
N GLN A 161 -12.21 25.27 0.63
CA GLN A 161 -13.45 24.56 0.99
C GLN A 161 -13.75 23.35 0.10
N THR A 162 -13.43 23.39 -1.19
CA THR A 162 -13.65 22.27 -2.11
C THR A 162 -12.65 21.15 -1.90
N SER A 163 -11.39 21.48 -1.60
CA SER A 163 -10.34 20.51 -1.25
C SER A 163 -10.60 19.85 0.11
N ASP A 164 -11.13 20.60 1.08
CA ASP A 164 -11.49 20.07 2.39
C ASP A 164 -12.72 19.15 2.28
N LEU A 165 -13.75 19.57 1.52
CA LEU A 165 -14.98 18.79 1.38
C LEU A 165 -14.79 17.45 0.65
N ILE A 166 -14.02 17.43 -0.46
CA ILE A 166 -13.72 16.16 -1.14
C ILE A 166 -12.93 15.22 -0.22
N THR A 167 -12.01 15.77 0.57
CA THR A 167 -11.21 15.01 1.54
C THR A 167 -12.09 14.42 2.63
N ASP A 168 -12.99 15.22 3.21
CA ASP A 168 -13.89 14.77 4.28
C ASP A 168 -14.85 13.67 3.80
N LEU A 169 -15.36 13.79 2.57
CA LEU A 169 -16.23 12.77 1.97
C LEU A 169 -15.48 11.47 1.66
N LEU A 170 -14.24 11.55 1.17
CA LEU A 170 -13.39 10.38 0.97
C LEU A 170 -13.01 9.71 2.29
N GLU A 171 -12.75 10.50 3.34
CA GLU A 171 -12.46 9.99 4.68
C GLU A 171 -13.68 9.26 5.27
N ALA A 172 -14.88 9.83 5.12
CA ALA A 172 -16.12 9.19 5.55
C ALA A 172 -16.40 7.89 4.78
N ALA A 173 -16.15 7.85 3.46
CA ALA A 173 -16.31 6.66 2.64
C ALA A 173 -15.33 5.56 3.05
N ALA A 174 -14.04 5.91 3.24
CA ALA A 174 -13.01 4.98 3.67
C ALA A 174 -13.28 4.42 5.07
N GLN A 175 -13.75 5.27 6.01
CA GLN A 175 -14.12 4.82 7.34
C GLN A 175 -15.30 3.84 7.30
N ALA A 176 -16.33 4.12 6.49
CA ALA A 176 -17.45 3.20 6.32
C ALA A 176 -16.98 1.85 5.76
N GLU A 177 -15.98 1.84 4.89
CA GLU A 177 -15.40 0.60 4.35
C GLU A 177 -14.63 -0.20 5.40
N ASP A 178 -13.83 0.48 6.21
CA ASP A 178 -13.09 -0.11 7.33
C ASP A 178 -14.05 -0.69 8.39
N ASP A 179 -15.18 -0.03 8.61
CA ASP A 179 -16.27 -0.50 9.49
C ASP A 179 -17.07 -1.66 8.87
N GLY A 180 -16.80 -2.03 7.60
CA GLY A 180 -17.50 -3.08 6.87
C GLY A 180 -18.88 -2.66 6.32
N ASN A 181 -19.26 -1.40 6.47
CA ASN A 181 -20.51 -0.82 5.95
C ASN A 181 -20.37 -0.49 4.45
N LEU A 182 -20.32 -1.53 3.62
CA LEU A 182 -20.05 -1.41 2.18
C LEU A 182 -21.06 -0.52 1.45
N ASP A 183 -22.34 -0.55 1.84
CA ASP A 183 -23.38 0.29 1.22
C ASP A 183 -23.10 1.78 1.42
N GLN A 184 -22.70 2.16 2.64
CA GLN A 184 -22.36 3.54 2.97
C GLN A 184 -21.04 3.97 2.31
N ALA A 185 -20.05 3.09 2.24
CA ALA A 185 -18.80 3.36 1.54
C ALA A 185 -19.03 3.62 0.04
N ALA A 186 -19.82 2.76 -0.62
CA ALA A 186 -20.18 2.91 -2.02
C ALA A 186 -20.90 4.24 -2.28
N GLU A 187 -21.85 4.61 -1.42
CA GLU A 187 -22.57 5.88 -1.56
C GLU A 187 -21.65 7.09 -1.31
N GLY A 188 -20.73 6.98 -0.35
CA GLY A 188 -19.70 8.00 -0.13
C GLY A 188 -18.88 8.27 -1.39
N TYR A 189 -18.35 7.22 -2.03
CA TYR A 189 -17.59 7.37 -3.28
C TYR A 189 -18.46 7.87 -4.45
N ARG A 190 -19.72 7.42 -4.58
CA ARG A 190 -20.66 7.96 -5.58
C ARG A 190 -20.91 9.44 -5.38
N SER A 191 -21.04 9.89 -4.13
CA SER A 191 -21.26 11.30 -3.80
C SER A 191 -20.07 12.18 -4.23
N VAL A 192 -18.84 11.67 -4.07
CA VAL A 192 -17.62 12.34 -4.53
C VAL A 192 -17.63 12.47 -6.06
N LEU A 193 -17.89 11.37 -6.77
CA LEU A 193 -17.94 11.38 -8.23
C LEU A 193 -19.04 12.30 -8.78
N ALA A 194 -20.20 12.36 -8.11
CA ALA A 194 -21.32 13.21 -8.50
C ALA A 194 -21.04 14.70 -8.31
N GLN A 195 -20.31 15.08 -7.26
CA GLN A 195 -20.04 16.48 -6.92
C GLN A 195 -18.78 17.03 -7.59
N PHE A 196 -17.73 16.23 -7.70
CA PHE A 196 -16.40 16.68 -8.15
C PHE A 196 -16.00 16.11 -9.51
N GLY A 197 -16.84 15.25 -10.09
CA GLY A 197 -16.62 14.64 -11.39
C GLY A 197 -15.83 13.33 -11.32
N PRO A 198 -15.65 12.68 -12.49
CA PRO A 198 -14.97 11.40 -12.58
C PRO A 198 -13.48 11.52 -12.23
N ASN A 199 -13.01 10.61 -11.36
CA ASN A 199 -11.62 10.50 -10.94
C ASN A 199 -11.21 9.02 -10.93
N ALA A 200 -10.05 8.68 -11.47
CA ALA A 200 -9.60 7.29 -11.65
C ALA A 200 -9.48 6.55 -10.32
N ASP A 201 -8.82 7.15 -9.31
CA ASP A 201 -8.67 6.57 -7.98
C ASP A 201 -10.03 6.32 -7.31
N VAL A 202 -10.93 7.29 -7.35
CA VAL A 202 -12.26 7.16 -6.72
C VAL A 202 -13.13 6.12 -7.45
N CYS A 203 -13.01 6.02 -8.78
CA CYS A 203 -13.65 4.96 -9.54
C CYS A 203 -13.11 3.58 -9.15
N PHE A 204 -11.79 3.45 -8.99
CA PHE A 204 -11.16 2.22 -8.55
C PHE A 204 -11.62 1.82 -7.13
N GLN A 205 -11.63 2.75 -6.18
CA GLN A 205 -12.11 2.49 -4.81
C GLN A 205 -13.59 2.05 -4.80
N LEU A 206 -14.45 2.73 -5.56
CA LEU A 206 -15.85 2.33 -5.70
C LEU A 206 -15.97 0.93 -6.34
N ALA A 207 -15.14 0.60 -7.31
CA ALA A 207 -15.13 -0.72 -7.94
C ALA A 207 -14.79 -1.84 -6.93
N GLU A 208 -13.79 -1.61 -6.07
CA GLU A 208 -13.40 -2.56 -5.01
C GLU A 208 -14.55 -2.81 -4.01
N VAL A 209 -15.25 -1.74 -3.61
CA VAL A 209 -16.42 -1.88 -2.71
C VAL A 209 -17.55 -2.65 -3.38
N LEU A 210 -17.87 -2.33 -4.63
CA LEU A 210 -18.92 -3.03 -5.40
C LEU A 210 -18.60 -4.50 -5.62
N TYR A 211 -17.31 -4.81 -5.87
CA TYR A 211 -16.85 -6.18 -5.98
C TYR A 211 -17.07 -6.96 -4.68
N ARG A 212 -16.74 -6.37 -3.52
CA ARG A 212 -17.02 -6.97 -2.20
C ARG A 212 -18.51 -7.13 -1.90
N GLN A 213 -19.36 -6.30 -2.51
CA GLN A 213 -20.83 -6.44 -2.47
C GLN A 213 -21.36 -7.48 -3.46
N VAL A 214 -20.49 -8.12 -4.25
CA VAL A 214 -20.86 -9.07 -5.33
C VAL A 214 -21.63 -8.38 -6.48
N ASP A 215 -21.62 -7.04 -6.53
CA ASP A 215 -22.08 -6.29 -7.69
C ASP A 215 -20.98 -6.26 -8.76
N LEU A 216 -20.76 -7.41 -9.39
CA LEU A 216 -19.74 -7.59 -10.42
C LEU A 216 -19.97 -6.69 -11.64
N SER A 217 -21.24 -6.37 -11.95
CA SER A 217 -21.57 -5.47 -13.06
C SER A 217 -21.13 -4.04 -12.76
N GLY A 218 -21.46 -3.54 -11.56
CA GLY A 218 -21.04 -2.22 -11.09
C GLY A 218 -19.52 -2.12 -10.95
N ALA A 219 -18.88 -3.14 -10.37
CA ALA A 219 -17.43 -3.19 -10.25
C ALA A 219 -16.73 -3.11 -11.62
N ARG A 220 -17.19 -3.92 -12.60
CA ARG A 220 -16.67 -3.90 -13.97
C ARG A 220 -16.79 -2.51 -14.61
N GLU A 221 -17.95 -1.87 -14.52
CA GLU A 221 -18.17 -0.52 -15.05
C GLU A 221 -17.16 0.48 -14.46
N ARG A 222 -16.94 0.41 -13.15
CA ARG A 222 -16.06 1.35 -12.45
C ARG A 222 -14.58 1.10 -12.69
N TYR A 223 -14.16 -0.16 -12.83
CA TYR A 223 -12.80 -0.47 -13.29
C TYR A 223 -12.56 0.01 -14.73
N CYS A 224 -13.51 -0.20 -15.65
CA CYS A 224 -13.40 0.35 -17.00
C CYS A 224 -13.26 1.87 -16.99
N MET A 225 -14.09 2.58 -16.21
CA MET A 225 -14.00 4.04 -16.11
C MET A 225 -12.66 4.50 -15.51
N ALA A 226 -12.10 3.77 -14.52
CA ALA A 226 -10.77 4.06 -13.99
C ALA A 226 -9.67 3.92 -15.07
N ILE A 227 -9.75 2.89 -15.91
CA ILE A 227 -8.82 2.65 -17.03
C ILE A 227 -8.98 3.69 -18.15
N GLU A 228 -10.21 4.11 -18.45
CA GLU A 228 -10.48 5.17 -19.44
C GLU A 228 -9.89 6.51 -19.00
N LEU A 229 -10.00 6.84 -17.71
CA LEU A 229 -9.43 8.05 -17.12
C LEU A 229 -7.90 7.96 -17.00
N GLU A 230 -7.38 6.79 -16.65
CA GLU A 230 -5.95 6.53 -16.54
C GLU A 230 -5.57 5.20 -17.24
N PRO A 231 -5.17 5.24 -18.53
CA PRO A 231 -4.82 4.03 -19.29
C PRO A 231 -3.63 3.24 -18.76
N THR A 232 -2.83 3.83 -17.85
CA THR A 232 -1.69 3.21 -17.19
C THR A 232 -2.04 2.57 -15.84
N PHE A 233 -3.32 2.58 -15.42
CA PHE A 233 -3.77 2.04 -14.14
C PHE A 233 -3.85 0.51 -14.18
N VAL A 234 -2.70 -0.14 -14.00
CA VAL A 234 -2.55 -1.58 -14.23
C VAL A 234 -3.22 -2.44 -13.19
N GLU A 235 -3.33 -1.95 -11.96
CA GLU A 235 -4.10 -2.62 -10.91
C GLU A 235 -5.60 -2.65 -11.23
N ALA A 236 -6.16 -1.55 -11.74
CA ALA A 236 -7.55 -1.52 -12.23
C ALA A 236 -7.76 -2.52 -13.38
N ARG A 237 -6.77 -2.64 -14.28
CA ARG A 237 -6.80 -3.61 -15.38
C ARG A 237 -6.72 -5.06 -14.86
N ALA A 238 -5.85 -5.34 -13.90
CA ALA A 238 -5.75 -6.67 -13.28
C ALA A 238 -7.08 -7.05 -12.61
N ASN A 239 -7.66 -6.16 -11.80
CA ASN A 239 -8.92 -6.43 -11.11
C ASN A 239 -10.10 -6.57 -12.08
N LEU A 240 -10.12 -5.81 -13.19
CA LEU A 240 -11.09 -6.02 -14.27
C LEU A 240 -10.99 -7.44 -14.85
N GLY A 241 -9.77 -7.94 -15.09
CA GLY A 241 -9.54 -9.31 -15.55
C GLY A 241 -10.12 -10.34 -14.58
N CYS A 242 -9.93 -10.15 -13.27
CA CYS A 242 -10.50 -11.02 -12.24
C CYS A 242 -12.04 -11.02 -12.28
N VAL A 243 -12.66 -9.84 -12.32
CA VAL A 243 -14.13 -9.70 -12.41
C VAL A 243 -14.68 -10.39 -13.66
N LEU A 244 -14.00 -10.25 -14.81
CA LEU A 244 -14.39 -10.90 -16.06
C LEU A 244 -14.31 -12.43 -15.95
N ALA A 245 -13.25 -12.95 -15.33
CA ALA A 245 -13.09 -14.39 -15.09
C ALA A 245 -14.22 -14.94 -14.19
N GLU A 246 -14.56 -14.24 -13.11
CA GLU A 246 -15.68 -14.63 -12.22
C GLU A 246 -17.03 -14.57 -12.92
N CYS A 247 -17.20 -13.68 -13.89
CA CYS A 247 -18.38 -13.63 -14.77
C CYS A 247 -18.37 -14.72 -15.85
N GLY A 248 -17.37 -15.61 -15.90
CA GLY A 248 -17.20 -16.64 -16.92
C GLY A 248 -16.74 -16.11 -18.29
N GLN A 249 -16.33 -14.85 -18.38
CA GLN A 249 -15.86 -14.21 -19.62
C GLN A 249 -14.36 -14.41 -19.79
N PHE A 250 -13.93 -15.66 -19.86
CA PHE A 250 -12.51 -16.03 -19.77
C PHE A 250 -11.65 -15.43 -20.90
N GLU A 251 -12.12 -15.44 -22.16
CA GLU A 251 -11.36 -14.84 -23.27
C GLU A 251 -11.14 -13.33 -23.09
N SER A 252 -12.16 -12.62 -22.58
CA SER A 252 -12.04 -11.20 -22.26
C SER A 252 -11.08 -10.97 -21.09
N ALA A 253 -11.11 -11.82 -20.06
CA ALA A 253 -10.16 -11.78 -18.96
C ALA A 253 -8.71 -11.97 -19.44
N LEU A 254 -8.45 -12.97 -20.30
CA LEU A 254 -7.13 -13.21 -20.89
C LEU A 254 -6.62 -11.99 -21.67
N LEU A 255 -7.48 -11.35 -22.47
CA LEU A 255 -7.10 -10.14 -23.23
C LEU A 255 -6.69 -9.00 -22.28
N VAL A 256 -7.51 -8.72 -21.27
CA VAL A 256 -7.26 -7.65 -20.29
C VAL A 256 -6.00 -7.92 -19.47
N PHE A 257 -5.76 -9.17 -19.06
CA PHE A 257 -4.51 -9.53 -18.39
C PHE A 257 -3.29 -9.43 -19.32
N ALA A 258 -3.41 -9.81 -20.59
CA ALA A 258 -2.33 -9.66 -21.56
C ALA A 258 -1.96 -8.18 -21.78
N GLU A 259 -2.94 -7.28 -21.85
CA GLU A 259 -2.70 -5.84 -21.89
C GLU A 259 -2.00 -5.32 -20.62
N ALA A 260 -2.35 -5.85 -19.44
CA ALA A 260 -1.66 -5.52 -18.19
C ALA A 260 -0.18 -5.94 -18.25
N LEU A 261 0.10 -7.14 -18.76
CA LEU A 261 1.47 -7.66 -18.94
C LEU A 261 2.24 -6.95 -20.05
N GLN A 262 1.59 -6.42 -21.08
CA GLN A 262 2.27 -5.58 -22.09
C GLN A 262 2.86 -4.31 -21.46
N GLN A 263 2.15 -3.73 -20.49
CA GLN A 263 2.63 -2.55 -19.78
C GLN A 263 3.62 -2.92 -18.67
N TYR A 264 3.36 -4.03 -17.96
CA TYR A 264 4.16 -4.51 -16.83
C TYR A 264 4.38 -6.02 -16.93
N PRO A 265 5.40 -6.46 -17.69
CA PRO A 265 5.66 -7.88 -17.95
C PRO A 265 5.95 -8.72 -16.70
N ASP A 266 6.32 -8.07 -15.60
CA ASP A 266 6.77 -8.71 -14.37
C ASP A 266 5.77 -8.53 -13.22
N TYR A 267 4.50 -8.30 -13.56
CA TYR A 267 3.45 -8.18 -12.55
C TYR A 267 2.98 -9.58 -12.10
N ALA A 268 3.52 -10.04 -10.97
CA ALA A 268 3.30 -11.37 -10.43
C ALA A 268 1.81 -11.74 -10.30
N ASP A 269 0.98 -10.87 -9.71
CA ASP A 269 -0.45 -11.14 -9.48
C ASP A 269 -1.20 -11.41 -10.79
N VAL A 270 -0.85 -10.71 -11.88
CA VAL A 270 -1.46 -10.95 -13.19
C VAL A 270 -1.05 -12.31 -13.75
N HIS A 271 0.21 -12.73 -13.59
CA HIS A 271 0.62 -14.08 -13.97
C HIS A 271 -0.11 -15.16 -13.16
N PHE A 272 -0.32 -14.94 -11.87
CA PHE A 272 -1.11 -15.82 -11.02
C PHE A 272 -2.55 -15.98 -11.53
N HIS A 273 -3.25 -14.85 -11.74
CA HIS A 273 -4.64 -14.87 -12.18
C HIS A 273 -4.81 -15.42 -13.59
N LEU A 274 -3.91 -15.07 -14.51
CA LEU A 274 -3.93 -15.58 -15.87
C LEU A 274 -3.68 -17.11 -15.87
N ALA A 275 -2.76 -17.61 -15.05
CA ALA A 275 -2.54 -19.05 -14.90
C ALA A 275 -3.79 -19.79 -14.39
N ARG A 276 -4.49 -19.24 -13.39
CA ARG A 276 -5.75 -19.80 -12.89
C ARG A 276 -6.84 -19.81 -13.96
N VAL A 277 -7.02 -18.71 -14.70
CA VAL A 277 -8.00 -18.65 -15.79
C VAL A 277 -7.70 -19.69 -16.87
N LEU A 278 -6.43 -19.85 -17.23
CA LEU A 278 -6.02 -20.87 -18.21
C LEU A 278 -6.27 -22.30 -17.71
N ASP A 279 -6.02 -22.57 -16.42
CA ASP A 279 -6.36 -23.86 -15.80
C ASP A 279 -7.87 -24.12 -15.82
N ASP A 280 -8.69 -23.12 -15.50
CA ASP A 280 -10.17 -23.22 -15.53
C ASP A 280 -10.69 -23.47 -16.95
N MET A 281 -9.98 -22.95 -17.97
CA MET A 281 -10.25 -23.25 -19.39
C MET A 281 -9.67 -24.60 -19.86
N GLY A 282 -8.93 -25.32 -19.01
CA GLY A 282 -8.25 -26.57 -19.37
C GLY A 282 -6.97 -26.40 -20.20
N ARG A 283 -6.49 -25.17 -20.40
CA ARG A 283 -5.27 -24.83 -21.15
C ARG A 283 -4.02 -24.96 -20.27
N LYS A 284 -3.82 -26.16 -19.70
CA LYS A 284 -2.79 -26.43 -18.69
C LYS A 284 -1.36 -26.13 -19.17
N SER A 285 -1.04 -26.38 -20.45
CA SER A 285 0.29 -26.09 -21.00
C SER A 285 0.65 -24.61 -20.88
N ASP A 286 -0.30 -23.74 -21.20
CA ASP A 286 -0.13 -22.30 -21.21
C ASP A 286 -0.12 -21.77 -19.77
N ALA A 287 -0.96 -22.34 -18.90
CA ALA A 287 -0.98 -22.02 -17.48
C ALA A 287 0.39 -22.24 -16.81
N LEU A 288 1.09 -23.33 -17.17
CA LEU A 288 2.40 -23.65 -16.59
C LEU A 288 3.47 -22.57 -16.86
N GLU A 289 3.43 -21.89 -18.00
CA GLU A 289 4.34 -20.78 -18.27
C GLU A 289 4.15 -19.65 -17.25
N HIS A 290 2.90 -19.30 -16.99
CA HIS A 290 2.54 -18.24 -16.05
C HIS A 290 2.71 -18.66 -14.59
N TRP A 291 2.46 -19.92 -14.23
CA TRP A 291 2.80 -20.47 -12.91
C TRP A 291 4.31 -20.41 -12.63
N ARG A 292 5.15 -20.76 -13.61
CA ARG A 292 6.62 -20.61 -13.49
C ARG A 292 7.01 -19.16 -13.33
N ARG A 293 6.42 -18.26 -14.13
CA ARG A 293 6.76 -16.84 -14.08
C ARG A 293 6.35 -16.22 -12.74
N PHE A 294 5.16 -16.55 -12.23
CA PHE A 294 4.72 -16.16 -10.89
C PHE A 294 5.69 -16.63 -9.81
N MET A 295 6.10 -17.91 -9.82
CA MET A 295 7.07 -18.44 -8.85
C MET A 295 8.45 -17.78 -8.92
N GLN A 296 8.89 -17.35 -10.11
CA GLN A 296 10.14 -16.59 -10.25
C GLN A 296 10.04 -15.18 -9.65
N LEU A 297 8.87 -14.53 -9.81
CA LEU A 297 8.66 -13.15 -9.40
C LEU A 297 8.29 -13.01 -7.92
N ALA A 298 7.54 -13.97 -7.36
CA ALA A 298 7.02 -13.92 -6.00
C ALA A 298 7.12 -15.28 -5.26
N PRO A 299 8.33 -15.83 -5.07
CA PRO A 299 8.53 -17.15 -4.46
C PRO A 299 8.11 -17.24 -2.98
N ALA A 300 7.98 -16.11 -2.29
CA ALA A 300 7.53 -16.02 -0.89
C ALA A 300 6.06 -15.60 -0.74
N SER A 301 5.30 -15.60 -1.84
CA SER A 301 3.87 -15.24 -1.82
C SER A 301 3.03 -16.30 -1.10
N PRO A 302 1.91 -15.93 -0.44
CA PRO A 302 0.96 -16.91 0.12
C PRO A 302 0.42 -17.92 -0.89
N TRP A 303 0.44 -17.57 -2.19
CA TRP A 303 -0.01 -18.46 -3.27
C TRP A 303 1.12 -19.28 -3.91
N ALA A 304 2.36 -19.19 -3.39
CA ALA A 304 3.50 -19.94 -3.90
C ALA A 304 3.30 -21.46 -3.79
N ASP A 305 2.64 -21.93 -2.73
CA ASP A 305 2.35 -23.35 -2.53
C ASP A 305 1.39 -23.89 -3.60
N GLU A 306 0.38 -23.10 -3.99
CA GLU A 306 -0.54 -23.45 -5.09
C GLU A 306 0.23 -23.57 -6.40
N ALA A 307 1.04 -22.55 -6.71
CA ALA A 307 1.84 -22.55 -7.93
C ALA A 307 2.82 -23.74 -7.97
N ALA A 308 3.48 -24.05 -6.84
CA ALA A 308 4.37 -25.20 -6.72
C ALA A 308 3.63 -26.53 -6.93
N ALA A 309 2.42 -26.67 -6.36
CA ALA A 309 1.58 -27.85 -6.56
C ALA A 309 1.25 -28.04 -8.05
N ARG A 310 0.79 -27.00 -8.74
CA ARG A 310 0.47 -27.05 -10.19
C ARG A 310 1.68 -27.45 -11.05
N LEU A 311 2.86 -26.92 -10.74
CA LEU A 311 4.11 -27.25 -11.44
C LEU A 311 4.56 -28.69 -11.18
N SER A 312 4.33 -29.21 -9.96
CA SER A 312 4.65 -30.58 -9.59
C SER A 312 3.71 -31.60 -10.24
N GLU A 313 2.42 -31.32 -10.32
CA GLU A 313 1.42 -32.18 -11.00
C GLU A 313 1.74 -32.37 -12.48
N ALA A 314 2.24 -31.32 -13.14
CA ALA A 314 2.68 -31.40 -14.53
C ALA A 314 3.97 -32.22 -14.70
N SER A 315 4.82 -32.27 -13.68
CA SER A 315 6.06 -33.04 -13.68
C SER A 315 5.84 -34.51 -13.25
N GLY A 316 4.77 -34.77 -12.50
CA GLY A 316 4.36 -36.09 -12.01
C GLY A 316 3.34 -36.83 -12.90
N SER A 317 2.70 -36.16 -13.86
CA SER A 317 1.90 -36.85 -14.88
C SER A 317 2.84 -37.64 -15.80
N PRO A 318 2.74 -38.98 -15.87
CA PRO A 318 3.46 -39.73 -16.88
C PRO A 318 3.01 -39.24 -18.25
N LEU A 319 3.95 -39.18 -19.18
CA LEU A 319 3.67 -39.14 -20.62
C LEU A 319 2.96 -40.45 -21.03
N ASP A 320 1.76 -40.72 -20.52
CA ASP A 320 0.99 -41.90 -20.89
C ASP A 320 0.04 -41.55 -22.02
N GLY A 321 0.55 -41.72 -23.24
CA GLY A 321 -0.18 -41.47 -24.48
C GLY A 321 0.60 -41.70 -25.77
N ALA A 322 1.13 -42.91 -25.94
CA ALA A 322 1.50 -43.58 -27.21
C ALA A 322 2.95 -43.42 -27.76
N GLU A 323 3.82 -44.35 -27.35
CA GLU A 323 4.52 -45.20 -28.32
C GLU A 323 3.55 -46.25 -28.89
N ASN A 324 3.57 -46.48 -30.21
CA ASN A 324 3.59 -47.80 -30.91
C ASN A 324 2.96 -47.73 -32.32
N GLY A 325 3.78 -48.01 -33.36
CA GLY A 325 3.33 -48.27 -34.73
C GLY A 325 4.34 -47.87 -35.79
#